data_AF-A0A259LNG9-F1
#
_entry.id   AF-A0A259LNG9-F1
#
_cell.length_a   1.000
_cell.length_b   1.000
_cell.length_c   1.000
_cell.angle_alpha   90.00
_cell.angle_beta   90.00
_cell.angle_gamma   90.00
#
_symmetry.space_group_name_H-M   'P 1'
#
loop_
_entity.id
_entity.type
_entity.pdbx_description
1 polymer ?
#
loop_
_entity_poly.entity_id
_entity_poly.type
_entity_poly.pdbx_seq_one_letter_code
_entity_poly.pdbx_strand_id
1 'polypeptide(L)'
;FLPDGLIVPMVGPLYIDLGFSTAEIAGMRTAIGFPATLGGVVAAGLIGLRFGTVVAMAIGVTLAAVSNLGFCLLALSGGSKLIWAGVTVVEGFSGGLAMAAIVAWASRLTNPIATAAQFALLSSLMSLLSGFLGGFAGLGVTALQQVAGSSMGGFALYFSFSPLAAIPPLILIWMVRQRMKQAEAGVVPPP
;
A
#
# COMPACT_ATOMS: atom_id res chain seq x y z
N PHE A 1 0.82 -6.65 -0.56
CA PHE A 1 0.73 -5.30 0.01
C PHE A 1 0.76 -5.39 1.53
N LEU A 2 1.97 -5.52 2.10
CA LEU A 2 2.13 -5.61 3.55
C LEU A 2 1.81 -4.29 4.28
N PRO A 3 2.26 -3.11 3.78
CA PRO A 3 1.98 -1.83 4.45
C PRO A 3 0.49 -1.51 4.48
N ASP A 4 -0.19 -1.61 3.34
CA ASP A 4 -1.64 -1.34 3.24
C ASP A 4 -2.45 -2.33 4.06
N GLY A 5 -2.03 -3.60 4.12
CA GLY A 5 -2.69 -4.63 4.92
C GLY A 5 -2.76 -4.31 6.42
N LEU A 6 -1.79 -3.56 6.94
CA LEU A 6 -1.78 -3.11 8.34
C LEU A 6 -2.74 -1.95 8.57
N ILE A 7 -2.84 -1.01 7.63
CA ILE A 7 -3.61 0.21 7.82
C ILE A 7 -5.08 0.09 7.44
N VAL A 8 -5.41 -0.72 6.42
CA VAL A 8 -6.79 -0.83 5.88
C VAL A 8 -7.84 -1.13 6.95
N PRO A 9 -7.62 -2.07 7.91
CA PRO A 9 -8.57 -2.32 8.98
C PRO A 9 -8.80 -1.11 9.91
N MET A 10 -7.80 -0.22 10.03
CA MET A 10 -7.79 0.90 10.97
C MET A 10 -8.26 2.23 10.36
N VAL A 11 -8.24 2.38 9.03
CA VAL A 11 -8.70 3.60 8.34
C VAL A 11 -10.20 3.86 8.60
N GLY A 12 -11.04 2.83 8.59
CA GLY A 12 -12.47 2.94 8.89
C GLY A 12 -12.73 3.46 10.31
N PRO A 13 -12.21 2.79 11.35
CA PRO A 13 -12.26 3.26 12.74
C PRO A 13 -11.74 4.68 12.92
N LEU A 14 -10.60 5.05 12.29
CA LEU A 14 -10.10 6.43 12.34
C LEU A 14 -11.15 7.44 11.88
N TYR A 15 -11.82 7.18 10.76
CA TYR A 15 -12.84 8.10 10.23
C TYR A 15 -14.05 8.23 11.13
N ILE A 16 -14.47 7.12 11.76
CA ILE A 16 -15.59 7.09 12.70
C ILE A 16 -15.22 7.88 13.96
N ASP A 17 -14.01 7.69 14.50
CA ASP A 17 -13.53 8.41 15.69
C ASP A 17 -13.33 9.92 15.42
N LEU A 18 -13.06 10.30 14.18
CA LEU A 18 -13.04 11.70 13.72
C LEU A 18 -14.45 12.29 13.50
N GLY A 19 -15.50 11.47 13.62
CA GLY A 19 -16.90 11.91 13.52
C GLY A 19 -17.45 12.00 12.09
N PHE A 20 -16.78 11.42 11.10
CA PHE A 20 -17.30 11.41 9.73
C PHE A 20 -18.47 10.45 9.56
N SER A 21 -19.49 10.87 8.82
CA SER A 21 -20.61 9.99 8.49
C SER A 21 -20.24 8.95 7.43
N THR A 22 -20.92 7.81 7.44
CA THR A 22 -20.74 6.76 6.42
C THR A 22 -21.01 7.26 5.00
N ALA A 23 -21.95 8.20 4.84
CA ALA A 23 -22.24 8.85 3.56
C ALA A 23 -21.07 9.73 3.08
N GLU A 24 -20.45 10.51 3.97
CA GLU A 24 -19.25 11.29 3.63
C GLU A 24 -18.07 10.39 3.27
N ILE A 25 -17.87 9.29 4.01
CA ILE A 25 -16.80 8.33 3.74
C ILE A 25 -16.98 7.68 2.38
N ALA A 26 -18.19 7.24 2.06
CA ALA A 26 -18.53 6.68 0.75
C ALA A 26 -18.31 7.72 -0.36
N GLY A 27 -18.80 8.95 -0.16
CA GLY A 27 -18.62 10.05 -1.10
C GLY A 27 -17.15 10.36 -1.36
N MET A 28 -16.32 10.44 -0.32
CA MET A 28 -14.89 10.70 -0.44
C MET A 28 -14.17 9.60 -1.23
N ARG A 29 -14.48 8.34 -0.94
CA ARG A 29 -13.91 7.19 -1.66
C ARG A 29 -14.31 7.16 -3.13
N THR A 30 -15.57 7.42 -3.44
CA THR A 30 -16.07 7.33 -4.81
C THR A 30 -15.71 8.55 -5.65
N ALA A 31 -15.82 9.76 -5.10
CA ALA A 31 -15.60 10.99 -5.87
C ALA A 31 -14.13 11.39 -5.96
N ILE A 32 -13.32 11.09 -4.94
CA ILE A 32 -11.91 11.50 -4.86
C ILE A 32 -10.98 10.31 -4.96
N GLY A 33 -11.20 9.28 -4.13
CA GLY A 33 -10.32 8.10 -4.07
C GLY A 33 -10.28 7.33 -5.40
N PHE A 34 -11.44 7.01 -5.96
CA PHE A 34 -11.53 6.22 -7.18
C PHE A 34 -10.82 6.86 -8.40
N PRO A 35 -11.05 8.14 -8.75
CA PRO A 35 -10.29 8.79 -9.82
C PRO A 35 -8.78 8.84 -9.55
N ALA A 36 -8.38 9.06 -8.29
CA ALA A 36 -6.95 9.05 -7.92
C ALA A 36 -6.32 7.68 -8.17
N THR A 37 -7.01 6.60 -7.80
CA THR A 37 -6.57 5.22 -8.08
C THR A 37 -6.41 4.96 -9.56
N LEU A 38 -7.35 5.39 -10.40
CA LEU A 38 -7.22 5.28 -11.86
C LEU A 38 -5.99 6.04 -12.37
N GLY A 39 -5.75 7.25 -11.86
CA GLY A 39 -4.53 8.01 -12.17
C GLY A 39 -3.25 7.24 -11.81
N GLY A 40 -3.24 6.58 -10.66
CA GLY A 40 -2.14 5.71 -10.23
C GLY A 40 -1.90 4.53 -11.18
N VAL A 41 -2.98 3.85 -11.59
CA VAL A 41 -2.91 2.73 -12.54
C VAL A 41 -2.30 3.18 -13.88
N VAL A 42 -2.74 4.32 -14.42
CA VAL A 42 -2.18 4.89 -15.66
C VAL A 42 -0.70 5.24 -15.47
N ALA A 43 -0.34 5.87 -14.35
CA ALA A 43 1.05 6.20 -14.05
C ALA A 43 1.93 4.94 -13.97
N ALA A 44 1.42 3.83 -13.43
CA ALA A 44 2.13 2.55 -13.39
C ALA A 44 2.47 2.04 -14.78
N GLY A 45 1.51 2.13 -15.71
CA GLY A 45 1.71 1.77 -17.11
C GLY A 45 2.79 2.64 -17.76
N LEU A 46 2.70 3.97 -17.63
CA LEU A 46 3.65 4.90 -18.24
C LEU A 46 5.08 4.72 -17.69
N ILE A 47 5.23 4.59 -16.37
CA ILE A 47 6.52 4.33 -15.72
C ILE A 47 7.04 2.95 -16.13
N GLY A 48 6.16 1.95 -16.18
CA GLY A 48 6.50 0.59 -16.58
C GLY A 48 7.01 0.50 -18.02
N LEU A 49 6.41 1.24 -18.95
CA LEU A 49 6.83 1.31 -20.36
C LEU A 49 8.20 1.99 -20.51
N ARG A 50 8.49 3.02 -19.72
CA ARG A 50 9.72 3.82 -19.85
C ARG A 50 10.90 3.27 -19.05
N PHE A 51 10.65 2.76 -17.84
CA PHE A 51 11.69 2.40 -16.87
C PHE A 51 11.61 0.93 -16.41
N GLY A 52 10.62 0.17 -16.87
CA GLY A 52 10.40 -1.22 -16.52
C GLY A 52 9.47 -1.42 -15.31
N THR A 53 8.79 -2.57 -15.28
CA THR A 53 7.79 -2.91 -14.27
C THR A 53 8.34 -2.99 -12.84
N VAL A 54 9.60 -3.42 -12.66
CA VAL A 54 10.25 -3.47 -11.34
C VAL A 54 10.45 -2.07 -10.75
N VAL A 55 10.77 -1.07 -11.59
CA VAL A 55 10.93 0.33 -11.15
C VAL A 55 9.57 0.94 -10.79
N ALA A 56 8.55 0.72 -11.62
CA ALA A 56 7.18 1.14 -11.31
C ALA A 56 6.70 0.56 -9.98
N MET A 57 7.00 -0.72 -9.73
CA MET A 57 6.64 -1.42 -8.49
C MET A 57 7.37 -0.83 -7.28
N ALA A 58 8.67 -0.56 -7.39
CA ALA A 58 9.44 0.08 -6.32
C ALA A 58 8.85 1.45 -5.94
N ILE A 59 8.58 2.30 -6.94
CA ILE A 59 8.01 3.64 -6.73
C ILE A 59 6.63 3.54 -6.09
N GLY A 60 5.77 2.66 -6.60
CA GLY A 60 4.43 2.46 -6.06
C GLY A 60 4.47 2.05 -4.59
N VAL A 61 5.23 1.01 -4.24
CA VAL A 61 5.31 0.52 -2.85
C VAL A 61 5.88 1.58 -1.91
N THR A 62 6.90 2.34 -2.34
CA THR A 62 7.43 3.44 -1.55
C THR A 62 6.40 4.54 -1.36
N LEU A 63 5.69 4.94 -2.42
CA LEU A 63 4.69 6.00 -2.33
C LEU A 63 3.51 5.59 -1.46
N ALA A 64 3.06 4.33 -1.56
CA ALA A 64 1.99 3.77 -0.73
C ALA A 64 2.38 3.79 0.75
N ALA A 65 3.61 3.35 1.07
CA ALA A 65 4.13 3.42 2.43
C ALA A 65 4.17 4.85 2.97
N VAL A 66 4.64 5.82 2.17
CA VAL A 66 4.70 7.23 2.58
C VAL A 66 3.30 7.83 2.72
N SER A 67 2.34 7.42 1.89
CA SER A 67 0.96 7.88 1.97
C SER A 67 0.32 7.62 3.33
N ASN A 68 0.76 6.56 4.04
CA ASN A 68 0.27 6.25 5.38
C ASN A 68 0.54 7.37 6.39
N LEU A 69 1.60 8.16 6.22
CA LEU A 69 1.88 9.34 7.06
C LEU A 69 0.77 10.39 6.93
N GLY A 70 0.05 10.39 5.81
CA GLY A 70 -1.14 11.21 5.61
C GLY A 70 -2.24 10.91 6.63
N PHE A 71 -2.43 9.65 7.01
CA PHE A 71 -3.41 9.29 8.06
C PHE A 71 -2.96 9.74 9.46
N CYS A 72 -1.65 9.76 9.72
CA CYS A 72 -1.12 10.39 10.93
C CYS A 72 -1.44 11.89 10.94
N LEU A 73 -1.18 12.60 9.84
CA LEU A 73 -1.52 14.01 9.71
C LEU A 73 -3.03 14.25 9.88
N LEU A 74 -3.87 13.38 9.32
CA LEU A 74 -5.31 13.46 9.46
C LEU A 74 -5.76 13.30 10.91
N ALA A 75 -5.21 12.32 11.63
CA ALA A 75 -5.48 12.10 13.05
C ALA A 75 -5.08 13.32 13.90
N LEU A 76 -3.92 13.91 13.63
CA LEU A 76 -3.43 15.11 14.34
C LEU A 76 -4.22 16.37 13.99
N SER A 77 -4.80 16.44 12.79
CA SER A 77 -5.58 17.60 12.34
C SER A 77 -6.98 17.69 12.94
N GLY A 78 -7.45 16.65 13.62
CA GLY A 78 -8.81 16.59 14.17
C GLY A 78 -9.91 16.50 13.10
N GLY A 79 -9.61 15.92 11.91
CA GLY A 79 -10.63 15.63 10.91
C GLY A 79 -10.90 16.75 9.90
N SER A 80 -9.89 17.54 9.54
CA SER A 80 -10.03 18.52 8.45
C SER A 80 -10.37 17.82 7.12
N LYS A 81 -11.50 18.20 6.51
CA LYS A 81 -11.96 17.64 5.22
C LYS A 81 -10.97 17.88 4.07
N LEU A 82 -10.24 19.00 4.10
CA LEU A 82 -9.23 19.31 3.08
C LEU A 82 -8.02 18.38 3.20
N ILE A 83 -7.55 18.14 4.43
CA ILE A 83 -6.47 17.18 4.69
C ILE A 83 -6.94 15.78 4.30
N TRP A 84 -8.15 15.40 4.69
CA TRP A 84 -8.72 14.10 4.34
C TRP A 84 -8.79 13.87 2.83
N ALA A 85 -9.22 14.87 2.06
CA ALA A 85 -9.23 14.80 0.61
C ALA A 85 -7.81 14.62 0.04
N GLY A 86 -6.84 15.39 0.51
CA GLY A 86 -5.44 15.27 0.09
C GLY A 86 -4.85 13.88 0.39
N VAL A 87 -5.09 13.37 1.61
CA VAL A 87 -4.67 12.02 2.01
C VAL A 87 -5.30 10.96 1.11
N THR A 88 -6.61 11.09 0.83
CA THR A 88 -7.33 10.16 -0.04
C THR A 88 -6.80 10.16 -1.48
N VAL A 89 -6.41 11.31 -2.02
CA VAL A 89 -5.78 11.40 -3.35
C VAL A 89 -4.43 10.68 -3.36
N VAL A 90 -3.58 10.98 -2.39
CA VAL A 90 -2.22 10.40 -2.33
C VAL A 90 -2.30 8.88 -2.11
N GLU A 91 -3.13 8.43 -1.18
CA GLU A 91 -3.35 7.02 -0.89
C GLU A 91 -3.90 6.29 -2.12
N GLY A 92 -5.01 6.76 -2.70
CA GLY A 92 -5.62 6.14 -3.88
C GLY A 92 -4.64 6.07 -5.06
N PHE A 93 -3.96 7.18 -5.38
CA PHE A 93 -2.97 7.22 -6.45
C PHE A 93 -1.83 6.22 -6.20
N SER A 94 -1.28 6.19 -4.99
CA SER A 94 -0.18 5.29 -4.65
C SER A 94 -0.59 3.81 -4.66
N GLY A 95 -1.79 3.50 -4.16
CA GLY A 95 -2.34 2.14 -4.15
C GLY A 95 -2.60 1.64 -5.56
N GLY A 96 -3.18 2.47 -6.42
CA GLY A 96 -3.39 2.17 -7.84
C GLY A 96 -2.07 1.93 -8.58
N LEU A 97 -1.07 2.80 -8.36
CA LEU A 97 0.26 2.69 -8.94
C LEU A 97 0.95 1.38 -8.53
N ALA A 98 0.99 1.09 -7.23
CA ALA A 98 1.64 -0.09 -6.69
C ALA A 98 0.95 -1.38 -7.17
N MET A 99 -0.39 -1.41 -7.19
CA MET A 99 -1.14 -2.63 -7.54
C MET A 99 -1.01 -2.94 -9.02
N ALA A 100 -1.16 -1.93 -9.89
CA ALA A 100 -0.97 -2.11 -11.32
C ALA A 100 0.46 -2.57 -11.66
N ALA A 101 1.48 -1.99 -11.01
CA ALA A 101 2.86 -2.38 -11.24
C ALA A 101 3.18 -3.81 -10.78
N ILE A 102 2.66 -4.24 -9.63
CA ILE A 102 2.83 -5.61 -9.12
C ILE A 102 2.17 -6.60 -10.07
N VAL A 103 0.92 -6.36 -10.49
CA VAL A 103 0.21 -7.23 -11.43
C VAL A 103 0.99 -7.33 -12.74
N ALA A 104 1.43 -6.20 -13.30
CA ALA A 104 2.23 -6.20 -14.53
C ALA A 104 3.56 -6.96 -14.39
N TRP A 105 4.23 -6.88 -13.23
CA TRP A 105 5.44 -7.65 -12.98
C TRP A 105 5.15 -9.15 -12.82
N ALA A 106 4.12 -9.52 -12.07
CA ALA A 106 3.72 -10.90 -11.87
C ALA A 106 3.33 -11.59 -13.19
N SER A 107 2.60 -10.88 -14.08
CA SER A 107 2.27 -11.38 -15.42
C SER A 107 3.48 -11.75 -16.27
N ARG A 108 4.65 -11.13 -16.04
CA ARG A 108 5.91 -11.46 -16.75
C ARG A 108 6.60 -12.71 -16.22
N LEU A 109 6.38 -13.07 -14.96
CA LEU A 109 6.99 -14.23 -14.32
C LEU A 109 6.24 -15.53 -14.57
N THR A 110 5.01 -15.41 -15.04
CA THR A 110 4.13 -16.54 -15.22
C THR A 110 4.32 -17.25 -16.55
N ASN A 111 4.71 -18.52 -16.48
CA ASN A 111 4.74 -19.46 -17.61
C ASN A 111 3.30 -19.95 -17.96
N PRO A 112 2.90 -20.07 -19.24
CA PRO A 112 1.54 -20.44 -19.64
C PRO A 112 0.99 -21.80 -19.15
N ILE A 113 1.83 -22.69 -18.61
CA ILE A 113 1.47 -24.12 -18.42
C ILE A 113 0.85 -24.43 -17.04
N ALA A 114 1.13 -23.65 -15.98
CA ALA A 114 0.59 -23.87 -14.62
C ALA A 114 0.20 -22.54 -13.90
N THR A 115 -0.15 -21.54 -14.68
CA THR A 115 -0.23 -20.12 -14.31
C THR A 115 -1.29 -19.82 -13.26
N ALA A 116 -2.46 -20.45 -13.39
CA ALA A 116 -3.60 -20.20 -12.52
C ALA A 116 -3.35 -20.66 -11.07
N ALA A 117 -2.74 -21.84 -10.89
CA ALA A 117 -2.46 -22.39 -9.56
C ALA A 117 -1.38 -21.58 -8.83
N GLN A 118 -0.32 -21.14 -9.53
CA GLN A 118 0.74 -20.33 -8.94
C GLN A 118 0.27 -18.93 -8.57
N PHE A 119 -0.52 -18.27 -9.42
CA PHE A 119 -1.15 -16.99 -9.06
C PHE A 119 -2.13 -17.15 -7.90
N ALA A 120 -2.94 -18.21 -7.89
CA ALA A 120 -3.89 -18.47 -6.81
C ALA A 120 -3.17 -18.69 -5.47
N LEU A 121 -2.09 -19.48 -5.44
CA LEU A 121 -1.27 -19.70 -4.25
C LEU A 121 -0.60 -18.40 -3.78
N LEU A 122 0.03 -17.65 -4.69
CA LEU A 122 0.70 -16.40 -4.35
C LEU A 122 -0.29 -15.34 -3.83
N SER A 123 -1.43 -15.21 -4.50
CA SER A 123 -2.51 -14.29 -4.09
C SER A 123 -3.13 -14.71 -2.76
N SER A 124 -3.33 -16.02 -2.54
CA SER A 124 -3.84 -16.54 -1.27
C SER A 124 -2.87 -16.28 -0.13
N LEU A 125 -1.57 -16.49 -0.36
CA LEU A 125 -0.53 -16.22 0.63
C LEU A 125 -0.44 -14.71 0.94
N MET A 126 -0.50 -13.87 -0.09
CA MET A 126 -0.53 -12.41 0.10
C MET A 126 -1.73 -11.99 0.95
N SER A 127 -2.92 -12.46 0.61
CA SER A 127 -4.16 -12.17 1.34
C SER A 127 -4.13 -12.70 2.78
N LEU A 128 -3.59 -13.90 2.99
CA LEU A 128 -3.47 -14.51 4.31
C LEU A 128 -2.50 -13.71 5.18
N LEU A 129 -1.30 -13.37 4.68
CA LEU A 129 -0.32 -12.60 5.44
C LEU A 129 -0.85 -11.20 5.78
N SER A 130 -1.41 -10.49 4.81
CA SER A 130 -1.96 -9.14 5.05
C SER A 130 -3.15 -9.19 5.99
N GLY A 131 -4.05 -10.16 5.84
CA GLY A 131 -5.23 -10.33 6.69
C GLY A 131 -4.87 -10.74 8.11
N PHE A 132 -3.92 -11.67 8.27
CA PHE A 132 -3.44 -12.12 9.57
C PHE A 132 -2.82 -10.97 10.36
N LEU A 133 -1.91 -10.22 9.75
CA LEU A 133 -1.28 -9.06 10.40
C LEU A 133 -2.27 -7.91 10.62
N GLY A 134 -3.18 -7.66 9.67
CA GLY A 134 -4.24 -6.68 9.79
C GLY A 134 -5.22 -6.98 10.93
N GLY A 135 -5.44 -8.26 11.25
CA GLY A 135 -6.27 -8.66 12.40
C GLY A 135 -5.72 -8.19 13.75
N PHE A 136 -4.41 -8.00 13.87
CA PHE A 136 -3.76 -7.48 15.08
C PHE A 136 -3.63 -5.96 15.09
N ALA A 137 -4.01 -5.26 14.01
CA ALA A 137 -3.84 -3.82 13.89
C ALA A 137 -4.57 -3.03 14.99
N GLY A 138 -5.76 -3.49 15.38
CA GLY A 138 -6.53 -2.90 16.48
C GLY A 138 -5.83 -2.99 17.83
N LEU A 139 -5.19 -4.12 18.14
CA LEU A 139 -4.37 -4.25 19.36
C LEU A 139 -3.18 -3.30 19.32
N GLY A 140 -2.58 -3.09 18.14
CA GLY A 140 -1.49 -2.13 17.94
C GLY A 140 -1.91 -0.70 18.25
N VAL A 141 -3.06 -0.25 17.73
CA VAL A 141 -3.59 1.10 18.03
C VAL A 141 -3.92 1.23 19.51
N THR A 142 -4.58 0.24 20.12
CA THR A 142 -4.92 0.26 21.55
C THR A 142 -3.69 0.30 22.45
N ALA A 143 -2.64 -0.47 22.12
CA ALA A 143 -1.38 -0.43 22.86
C ALA A 143 -0.70 0.94 22.74
N LEU A 144 -0.69 1.53 21.55
CA LEU A 144 -0.12 2.87 21.33
C LEU A 144 -0.97 3.98 21.95
N GLN A 145 -2.28 3.79 22.07
CA GLN A 145 -3.17 4.70 22.78
C GLN A 145 -2.82 4.79 24.28
N GLN A 146 -2.42 3.69 24.91
CA GLN A 146 -1.94 3.72 26.31
C GLN A 146 -0.68 4.56 26.48
N VAL A 147 0.21 4.57 25.47
CA VAL A 147 1.44 5.38 25.48
C VAL A 147 1.14 6.85 25.17
N ALA A 148 0.23 7.13 24.24
CA ALA A 148 -0.08 8.49 23.79
C ALA A 148 -1.10 9.23 24.67
N GLY A 149 -1.83 8.52 25.53
CA GLY A 149 -2.84 9.11 26.43
C GLY A 149 -4.12 9.61 25.74
N SER A 150 -4.26 9.44 24.42
CA SER A 150 -5.43 9.83 23.63
C SER A 150 -5.67 8.88 22.45
N SER A 151 -6.92 8.71 22.03
CA SER A 151 -7.27 7.86 20.88
C SER A 151 -6.59 8.33 19.59
N MET A 152 -6.65 9.64 19.32
CA MET A 152 -5.98 10.23 18.14
C MET A 152 -4.45 10.10 18.19
N GLY A 153 -3.86 10.19 19.38
CA GLY A 153 -2.42 9.93 19.57
C GLY A 153 -2.05 8.47 19.25
N GLY A 154 -2.90 7.51 19.64
CA GLY A 154 -2.72 6.09 19.30
C GLY A 154 -2.75 5.84 17.79
N PHE A 155 -3.74 6.40 17.09
CA PHE A 155 -3.80 6.34 15.63
C PHE A 155 -2.59 7.03 14.98
N ALA A 156 -2.25 8.24 15.39
CA ALA A 156 -1.13 8.99 14.82
C ALA A 156 0.19 8.22 14.91
N LEU A 157 0.49 7.63 16.08
CA LEU A 157 1.67 6.78 16.25
C LEU A 157 1.61 5.54 15.37
N TYR A 158 0.47 4.85 15.33
CA TYR A 158 0.29 3.64 14.53
C TYR A 158 0.58 3.91 13.04
N PHE A 159 -0.06 4.94 12.48
CA PHE A 159 0.14 5.33 11.09
C PHE A 159 1.55 5.83 10.81
N SER A 160 2.23 6.44 11.79
CA SER A 160 3.63 6.88 11.67
C SER A 160 4.62 5.72 11.56
N PHE A 161 4.37 4.61 12.26
CA PHE A 161 5.24 3.42 12.21
C PHE A 161 4.90 2.47 11.06
N SER A 162 3.66 2.50 10.56
CA SER A 162 3.22 1.63 9.47
C SER A 162 4.08 1.65 8.18
N PRO A 163 4.74 2.76 7.76
CA PRO A 163 5.60 2.75 6.58
C PRO A 163 6.80 1.81 6.71
N LEU A 164 7.24 1.52 7.94
CA LEU A 164 8.37 0.60 8.19
C LEU A 164 8.07 -0.83 7.72
N ALA A 165 6.79 -1.21 7.64
CA ALA A 165 6.37 -2.49 7.06
C ALA A 165 6.68 -2.61 5.56
N ALA A 166 7.03 -1.50 4.89
CA ALA A 166 7.46 -1.50 3.50
C ALA A 166 8.94 -1.88 3.33
N ILE A 167 9.72 -1.91 4.41
CA ILE A 167 11.15 -2.21 4.34
C ILE A 167 11.39 -3.63 3.77
N PRO A 168 10.76 -4.71 4.28
CA PRO A 168 10.95 -6.05 3.71
C PRO A 168 10.61 -6.16 2.21
N PRO A 169 9.44 -5.69 1.72
CA PRO A 169 9.14 -5.76 0.29
C PRO A 169 10.08 -4.90 -0.56
N LEU A 170 10.53 -3.73 -0.08
CA LEU A 170 11.49 -2.91 -0.83
C LEU A 170 12.87 -3.58 -0.95
N ILE A 171 13.33 -4.26 0.11
CA ILE A 171 14.57 -5.06 0.06
C ILE A 171 14.44 -6.18 -0.99
N LEU A 172 13.31 -6.90 -1.00
CA LEU A 172 13.07 -7.97 -1.99
C LEU A 172 13.06 -7.42 -3.41
N ILE A 173 12.40 -6.28 -3.66
CA ILE A 173 12.37 -5.64 -4.97
C ILE A 173 13.79 -5.24 -5.41
N TRP A 174 14.59 -4.71 -4.49
CA TRP A 174 15.99 -4.39 -4.77
C TRP A 174 16.81 -5.63 -5.11
N MET A 175 16.68 -6.73 -4.36
CA MET A 175 17.38 -8.00 -4.64
C MET A 175 17.00 -8.56 -6.00
N VAL A 176 15.71 -8.56 -6.35
CA VAL A 176 15.20 -8.98 -7.66
C VAL A 176 15.84 -8.14 -8.77
N ARG A 177 15.87 -6.81 -8.60
CA ARG A 177 16.47 -5.89 -9.58
C ARG A 177 17.96 -6.18 -9.80
N GLN A 178 18.71 -6.50 -8.74
CA GLN A 178 20.13 -6.86 -8.86
C GLN A 178 20.32 -8.18 -9.62
N ARG A 179 19.51 -9.19 -9.32
CA ARG A 179 19.58 -10.49 -10.02
C ARG A 179 19.26 -10.37 -11.50
N MET A 180 18.26 -9.58 -11.88
CA MET A 180 17.93 -9.34 -13.30
C MET A 180 19.10 -8.69 -14.05
N LYS A 181 19.75 -7.68 -13.45
CA LYS A 181 20.94 -7.05 -14.03
C LYS A 181 22.11 -8.03 -14.20
N GLN A 182 22.31 -8.94 -13.25
CA GLN A 182 23.36 -9.96 -13.32
C GLN A 182 23.09 -11.00 -14.41
N ALA A 183 21.84 -11.39 -14.61
CA ALA A 183 21.44 -12.28 -15.69
C ALA A 183 21.61 -11.63 -17.08
N GLU A 184 21.23 -10.36 -17.22
CA GLU A 184 21.44 -9.58 -18.45
C GLU A 184 22.95 -9.39 -18.77
N ALA A 185 23.79 -9.32 -17.74
CA ALA A 185 25.25 -9.24 -17.88
C ALA A 185 25.93 -10.61 -18.11
N GLY A 186 25.17 -11.72 -18.20
CA GLY A 186 25.70 -13.07 -18.42
C GLY A 186 26.45 -13.67 -17.22
N VAL A 187 26.36 -13.05 -16.03
CA VAL A 187 27.05 -13.48 -14.80
C VAL A 187 26.33 -14.63 -14.10
N VAL A 188 25.01 -14.75 -14.31
CA VAL A 188 24.15 -15.78 -13.75
C VAL A 188 23.25 -16.31 -14.88
N PRO A 189 23.06 -17.63 -15.03
CA PRO A 189 22.16 -18.15 -16.07
C PRO A 189 20.73 -17.60 -15.88
N PRO A 190 19.99 -17.32 -16.97
CA PRO A 190 18.62 -16.83 -16.88
C PRO A 190 17.73 -17.86 -16.16
N PRO A 191 16.72 -17.39 -15.40
CA PRO A 191 15.79 -18.26 -14.69
C PRO A 191 14.89 -19.07 -15.63
#